data_AF-A0A5K1V3T3-F1
#
_entry.id   AF-A0A5K1V3T3-F1
#
_cell.length_a   1.000
_cell.length_b   1.000
_cell.length_c   1.000
_cell.angle_alpha   90.00
_cell.angle_beta   90.00
_cell.angle_gamma   90.00
#
_symmetry.space_group_name_H-M   'P 1'
#
loop_
_entity.id
_entity.type
_entity.pdbx_description
1 polymer ?
#
loop_
_entity_poly.entity_id
_entity_poly.type
_entity_poly.pdbx_seq_one_letter_code
_entity_poly.pdbx_strand_id
1 'polypeptide(L)'
;MQNQQVEDRLLSNAELMSLLNHKVKKNIDLTSFEYFVYREHETQTARPLYHKRRLLKLAEYLKQFNFTPQEKIVIVNYPPTSLVEFYSVVPNPSQFSDEEANKFMKDIEEIMQMELLPDQPKKVLNQKEASDE
;
A
#
# COMPACT_ATOMS: atom_id res chain seq x y z
N MET A 1 -27.71 19.42 -11.58
CA MET A 1 -26.47 18.63 -11.52
C MET A 1 -26.13 18.45 -10.05
N GLN A 2 -26.21 17.22 -9.53
CA GLN A 2 -25.77 16.94 -8.17
C GLN A 2 -24.23 16.97 -8.20
N ASN A 3 -23.64 17.96 -7.52
CA ASN A 3 -22.23 17.92 -7.18
C ASN A 3 -22.05 16.70 -6.28
N GLN A 4 -21.50 15.61 -6.82
CA GLN A 4 -20.90 14.56 -6.00
C GLN A 4 -19.87 15.29 -5.13
N GLN A 5 -20.15 15.40 -3.83
CA GLN A 5 -19.13 15.73 -2.85
C GLN A 5 -18.04 14.68 -3.05
N VAL A 6 -16.92 15.10 -3.62
CA VAL A 6 -15.71 14.28 -3.59
C VAL A 6 -15.36 14.21 -2.12
N GLU A 7 -15.71 13.11 -1.46
CA GLU A 7 -15.22 12.87 -0.11
C GLU A 7 -13.70 12.84 -0.18
N ASP A 8 -13.06 13.78 0.51
CA ASP A 8 -11.61 13.82 0.66
C ASP A 8 -11.16 12.57 1.40
N ARG A 9 -10.81 11.54 0.63
CA ARG A 9 -10.31 10.26 1.12
C ARG A 9 -8.80 10.34 1.26
N LEU A 10 -8.30 9.98 2.45
CA LEU A 10 -6.88 9.80 2.67
C LEU A 10 -6.34 8.61 1.87
N LEU A 11 -5.25 8.83 1.14
CA LEU A 11 -4.54 7.82 0.37
C LEU A 11 -3.28 7.39 1.11
N SER A 12 -3.02 6.09 1.13
CA SER A 12 -1.70 5.58 1.51
C SER A 12 -0.65 5.91 0.44
N ASN A 13 0.63 5.90 0.83
CA ASN A 13 1.75 6.06 -0.10
C ASN A 13 1.71 5.00 -1.22
N ALA A 14 1.23 3.79 -0.89
CA ALA A 14 1.00 2.71 -1.87
C ALA A 14 0.00 3.09 -2.96
N GLU A 15 -1.12 3.67 -2.56
CA GLU A 15 -2.20 4.06 -3.46
C GLU A 15 -1.77 5.24 -4.32
N LEU A 16 -1.11 6.22 -3.74
CA LEU A 16 -0.47 7.32 -4.47
C LEU A 16 0.51 6.78 -5.52
N MET A 17 1.40 5.87 -5.14
CA MET A 17 2.33 5.25 -6.07
C MET A 17 1.64 4.40 -7.13
N SER A 18 0.54 3.72 -6.81
CA SER A 18 -0.27 3.00 -7.80
C SER A 18 -0.88 3.94 -8.83
N LEU A 19 -1.28 5.16 -8.43
CA LEU A 19 -1.81 6.18 -9.32
C LEU A 19 -0.73 6.77 -10.21
N LEU A 20 0.45 7.08 -9.65
CA LEU A 20 1.59 7.58 -10.41
C LEU A 20 2.10 6.54 -11.41
N ASN A 21 2.22 5.27 -10.99
CA ASN A 21 2.53 4.15 -11.89
C ASN A 21 1.49 4.00 -13.01
N HIS A 22 0.21 4.23 -12.72
CA HIS A 22 -0.84 4.18 -13.74
C HIS A 22 -0.66 5.29 -14.78
N LYS A 23 -0.38 6.52 -14.34
CA LYS A 23 -0.09 7.64 -15.25
C LYS A 23 1.09 7.33 -16.17
N VAL A 24 2.20 6.85 -15.61
CA VAL A 24 3.39 6.43 -16.39
C VAL A 24 3.04 5.34 -17.40
N LYS A 25 2.33 4.27 -16.99
CA LYS A 25 1.91 3.19 -17.90
C LYS A 25 0.96 3.64 -19.02
N LYS A 26 0.24 4.74 -18.82
CA LYS A 26 -0.69 5.32 -19.80
C LYS A 26 -0.08 6.45 -20.62
N ASN A 27 1.22 6.73 -20.46
CA ASN A 27 1.90 7.88 -21.07
C ASN A 27 1.19 9.22 -20.73
N ILE A 28 0.69 9.34 -19.51
CA ILE A 28 0.17 10.59 -18.96
C ILE A 28 1.32 11.29 -18.25
N ASP A 29 1.60 12.53 -18.62
CA ASP A 29 2.68 13.31 -18.04
C ASP A 29 2.48 13.52 -16.53
N LEU A 30 3.57 13.37 -15.79
CA LEU A 30 3.64 13.72 -14.37
C LEU A 30 4.05 15.19 -14.25
N THR A 31 3.43 15.93 -13.33
CA THR A 31 3.95 17.23 -12.90
C THR A 31 5.33 17.08 -12.26
N SER A 32 6.10 18.16 -12.15
CA SER A 32 7.43 18.12 -11.52
C SER A 32 7.42 17.55 -10.10
N PHE A 33 6.39 17.88 -9.31
CA PHE A 33 6.22 17.34 -7.97
C PHE A 33 5.86 15.85 -7.98
N GLU A 34 4.94 15.43 -8.84
CA GLU A 34 4.59 14.01 -8.99
C GLU A 34 5.77 13.17 -9.47
N TYR A 35 6.58 13.72 -10.37
CA TYR A 35 7.81 13.06 -10.83
C TYR A 35 8.84 12.94 -9.70
N PHE A 36 9.02 13.99 -8.90
CA PHE A 36 9.88 13.94 -7.71
C PHE A 36 9.46 12.82 -6.76
N VAL A 37 8.18 12.80 -6.37
CA VAL A 37 7.61 11.75 -5.49
C VAL A 37 7.78 10.36 -6.12
N TYR A 38 7.46 10.21 -7.40
CA TYR A 38 7.58 8.94 -8.12
C TYR A 38 9.00 8.39 -8.06
N ARG A 39 10.00 9.25 -8.28
CA ARG A 39 11.42 8.86 -8.31
C ARG A 39 11.96 8.41 -6.97
N GLU A 40 11.58 9.07 -5.88
CA GLU A 40 12.00 8.69 -4.51
C GLU A 40 11.53 7.26 -4.16
N HIS A 41 10.33 6.90 -4.60
CA HIS A 41 9.73 5.58 -4.36
C HIS A 41 10.17 4.49 -5.34
N GLU A 42 10.84 4.82 -6.44
CA GLU A 42 11.44 3.84 -7.36
C GLU A 42 12.84 3.38 -6.94
N THR A 43 13.40 3.94 -5.86
CA THR A 43 14.70 3.51 -5.31
C THR A 43 14.67 2.03 -4.89
N GLN A 44 15.80 1.31 -5.05
CA GLN A 44 15.88 -0.13 -4.70
C GLN A 44 15.55 -0.42 -3.23
N THR A 45 15.75 0.55 -2.35
CA THR A 45 15.39 0.51 -0.93
C THR A 45 13.88 0.68 -0.70
N ALA A 46 13.20 1.48 -1.51
CA ALA A 46 11.74 1.66 -1.43
C ALA A 46 10.96 0.54 -2.12
N ARG A 47 11.44 0.01 -3.26
CA ARG A 47 10.74 -1.01 -4.07
C ARG A 47 10.20 -2.24 -3.32
N PRO A 48 10.92 -2.83 -2.34
CA PRO A 48 10.43 -4.02 -1.62
C PRO A 48 9.32 -3.69 -0.62
N LEU A 49 9.37 -2.53 0.03
CA LEU A 49 8.45 -2.19 1.12
C LEU A 49 7.06 -1.77 0.61
N TYR A 50 6.97 -1.17 -0.57
CA TYR A 50 5.72 -0.55 -1.05
C TYR A 50 4.96 -1.35 -2.11
N HIS A 51 5.17 -2.67 -2.18
CA HIS A 51 4.40 -3.46 -3.12
C HIS A 51 2.91 -3.45 -2.73
N LYS A 52 2.06 -2.95 -3.63
CA LYS A 52 0.61 -2.78 -3.40
C LYS A 52 -0.05 -3.99 -2.71
N ARG A 53 0.32 -5.21 -3.12
CA ARG A 53 -0.21 -6.45 -2.52
C ARG A 53 0.12 -6.60 -1.02
N ARG A 54 1.34 -6.29 -0.60
CA ARG A 54 1.76 -6.36 0.82
C ARG A 54 0.99 -5.34 1.65
N LEU A 55 0.86 -4.13 1.12
CA LEU A 55 0.17 -3.04 1.82
C LEU A 55 -1.35 -3.22 1.90
N LEU A 56 -1.97 -3.83 0.89
CA LEU A 56 -3.37 -4.25 0.97
C LEU A 56 -3.58 -5.32 2.05
N LYS A 57 -2.67 -6.29 2.17
CA LYS A 57 -2.72 -7.29 3.25
C LYS A 57 -2.50 -6.65 4.62
N LEU A 58 -1.56 -5.71 4.73
CA LEU A 58 -1.33 -4.97 5.96
C LEU A 58 -2.57 -4.16 6.37
N ALA A 59 -3.21 -3.47 5.41
CA ALA A 59 -4.45 -2.74 5.67
C ALA A 59 -5.58 -3.68 6.12
N GLU A 60 -5.68 -4.89 5.57
CA GLU A 60 -6.65 -5.90 6.00
C GLU A 60 -6.35 -6.39 7.42
N TYR A 61 -5.08 -6.74 7.71
CA TYR A 61 -4.62 -7.11 9.04
C TYR A 61 -4.94 -6.04 10.08
N LEU A 62 -4.78 -4.75 9.74
CA LEU A 62 -5.07 -3.66 10.66
C LEU A 62 -6.56 -3.48 10.97
N LYS A 63 -7.49 -4.07 10.21
CA LYS A 63 -8.93 -3.97 10.49
C LYS A 63 -9.34 -4.64 11.80
N GLN A 64 -8.57 -5.62 12.28
CA GLN A 64 -8.85 -6.29 13.56
C GLN A 64 -8.56 -5.40 14.77
N PHE A 65 -7.84 -4.28 14.58
CA PHE A 65 -7.56 -3.32 15.62
C PHE A 65 -8.50 -2.12 15.54
N ASN A 66 -8.84 -1.58 16.72
CA ASN A 66 -9.68 -0.40 16.85
C ASN A 66 -8.89 0.91 16.64
N PHE A 67 -8.16 0.98 15.52
CA PHE A 67 -7.49 2.20 15.07
C PHE A 67 -8.40 3.00 14.13
N THR A 68 -8.27 4.32 14.20
CA THR A 68 -8.85 5.26 13.24
C THR A 68 -8.28 5.04 11.82
N PRO A 69 -8.99 5.45 10.77
CA PRO A 69 -8.46 5.39 9.40
C PRO A 69 -7.09 6.06 9.24
N GLN A 70 -6.87 7.18 9.93
CA GLN A 70 -5.62 7.96 9.92
C GLN A 70 -4.47 7.15 10.51
N GLU A 71 -4.66 6.56 11.69
CA GLU A 71 -3.65 5.72 12.35
C GLU A 71 -3.31 4.49 11.50
N LYS A 72 -4.31 3.86 10.88
CA LYS A 72 -4.09 2.74 9.95
C LYS A 72 -3.21 3.15 8.77
N ILE A 73 -3.46 4.33 8.18
CA ILE A 73 -2.65 4.84 7.07
C ILE A 73 -1.21 5.12 7.51
N VAL A 74 -1.02 5.68 8.70
CA VAL A 74 0.32 5.93 9.26
C VAL A 74 1.08 4.61 9.43
N ILE A 75 0.46 3.58 10.02
CA ILE A 75 1.08 2.26 10.20
C ILE A 75 1.35 1.58 8.84
N VAL A 76 0.45 1.69 7.86
CA VAL A 76 0.67 1.14 6.51
C VAL A 76 1.83 1.83 5.79
N ASN A 77 1.96 3.15 5.96
CA ASN A 77 3.02 3.93 5.34
C ASN A 77 4.38 3.70 6.02
N TYR A 78 4.38 3.42 7.32
CA TYR A 78 5.57 3.20 8.13
C TYR A 78 5.41 1.96 9.01
N PRO A 79 5.44 0.75 8.42
CA PRO A 79 5.22 -0.48 9.17
C PRO A 79 6.36 -0.68 10.19
N PRO A 80 6.07 -0.78 11.50
CA PRO A 80 7.12 -0.93 12.49
C PRO A 80 7.81 -2.29 12.37
N THR A 81 9.14 -2.26 12.31
CA THR A 81 10.04 -3.43 12.24
C THR A 81 10.87 -3.62 13.51
N SER A 82 10.71 -2.72 14.48
CA SER A 82 11.35 -2.80 15.80
C SER A 82 10.44 -2.25 16.90
N LEU A 83 10.73 -2.60 18.16
CA LEU A 83 9.98 -2.08 19.31
C LEU A 83 9.99 -0.55 19.35
N VAL A 84 11.13 0.08 19.05
CA VAL A 84 11.24 1.55 19.05
C VAL A 84 10.29 2.16 18.02
N GLU A 85 10.21 1.57 16.83
CA GLU A 85 9.27 2.01 15.80
C GLU A 85 7.81 1.74 16.21
N PHE A 86 7.53 0.59 16.84
CA PHE A 86 6.21 0.27 17.37
C PHE A 86 5.71 1.36 18.33
N TYR A 87 6.53 1.73 19.33
CA TYR A 87 6.18 2.78 20.28
C TYR A 87 6.10 4.19 19.65
N SER A 88 6.65 4.37 18.45
CA SER A 88 6.62 5.65 17.73
C SER A 88 5.42 5.80 16.81
N VAL A 89 4.94 4.69 16.22
CA VAL A 89 3.95 4.70 15.14
C VAL A 89 2.57 4.21 15.61
N VAL A 90 2.53 3.26 16.55
CA VAL A 90 1.27 2.69 17.05
C VAL A 90 0.65 3.62 18.08
N PRO A 91 -0.65 3.98 17.96
CA PRO A 91 -1.33 4.83 18.93
C PRO A 91 -1.55 4.08 20.25
N ASN A 92 -1.32 4.77 21.37
CA ASN A 92 -1.44 4.22 22.73
C ASN A 92 -0.77 2.83 22.89
N PRO A 93 0.53 2.71 22.56
CA PRO A 93 1.22 1.42 22.51
C PRO A 93 1.30 0.73 23.88
N SER A 94 1.15 1.50 24.97
CA SER A 94 1.07 0.98 26.35
C SER A 94 -0.17 0.15 26.65
N GLN A 95 -1.17 0.13 25.76
CA GLN A 95 -2.33 -0.75 25.87
C GLN A 95 -2.04 -2.19 25.43
N PHE A 96 -0.91 -2.41 24.74
CA PHE A 96 -0.46 -3.72 24.33
C PHE A 96 0.43 -4.30 25.42
N SER A 97 0.22 -5.56 25.76
CA SER A 97 1.23 -6.35 26.47
C SER A 97 2.48 -6.53 25.61
N ASP A 98 3.61 -6.85 26.25
CA ASP A 98 4.85 -7.13 25.53
C ASP A 98 4.68 -8.30 24.55
N GLU A 99 3.90 -9.34 24.91
CA GLU A 99 3.60 -10.43 23.99
C GLU A 99 2.78 -9.97 22.77
N GLU A 100 1.79 -9.11 22.97
CA GLU A 100 0.95 -8.57 21.88
C GLU A 100 1.74 -7.64 20.97
N ALA A 101 2.60 -6.79 21.52
CA ALA A 101 3.47 -5.90 20.75
C ALA A 101 4.46 -6.72 19.89
N ASN A 102 5.09 -7.74 20.49
CA ASN A 102 5.99 -8.64 19.76
C ASN A 102 5.27 -9.42 18.65
N LYS A 103 4.07 -9.93 18.93
CA LYS A 103 3.25 -10.60 17.92
C LYS A 103 2.87 -9.64 16.80
N PHE A 104 2.44 -8.42 17.14
CA PHE A 104 2.07 -7.41 16.16
C PHE A 104 3.19 -7.11 15.17
N MET A 105 4.41 -6.88 15.68
CA MET A 105 5.57 -6.61 14.83
C MET A 105 5.93 -7.81 13.96
N LYS A 106 5.86 -9.03 14.53
CA LYS A 106 6.14 -10.26 13.77
C LYS A 106 5.14 -10.45 12.63
N ASP A 107 3.85 -10.27 12.88
CA ASP A 107 2.81 -10.40 11.86
C ASP A 107 3.01 -9.35 10.73
N ILE A 108 3.42 -8.13 11.07
CA ILE A 108 3.78 -7.10 10.10
C ILE A 108 5.01 -7.52 9.29
N GLU A 109 6.08 -7.98 9.94
CA GLU A 109 7.29 -8.43 9.27
C GLU A 109 7.01 -9.56 8.27
N GLU A 110 6.20 -10.55 8.65
CA GLU A 110 5.78 -11.64 7.76
C GLU A 110 5.01 -11.12 6.53
N ILE A 111 4.09 -10.16 6.71
CA ILE A 111 3.38 -9.51 5.60
C ILE A 111 4.35 -8.75 4.69
N MET A 112 5.34 -8.07 5.27
CA MET A 112 6.30 -7.24 4.53
C MET A 112 7.36 -8.07 3.81
N GLN A 113 7.68 -9.27 4.31
CA GLN A 113 8.66 -10.17 3.70
C GLN A 113 8.04 -11.22 2.78
N MET A 114 6.70 -11.37 2.77
CA MET A 114 6.03 -12.40 1.98
C MET A 114 6.51 -12.42 0.52
N GLU A 115 6.79 -13.62 -0.03
CA GLU A 115 7.13 -13.73 -1.44
C GLU A 115 5.97 -13.23 -2.31
N LEU A 116 6.32 -12.38 -3.26
CA LEU A 116 5.38 -11.86 -4.23
C LEU A 116 5.58 -12.61 -5.52
N LEU A 117 4.64 -13.50 -5.84
CA LEU A 117 4.57 -14.05 -7.18
C LEU A 117 4.46 -12.88 -8.17
N PRO A 118 5.28 -12.87 -9.24
CA PRO A 118 5.22 -11.82 -10.24
C PRO A 118 3.78 -11.71 -10.76
N ASP A 119 3.32 -10.49 -11.01
CA ASP A 119 2.08 -10.26 -11.75
C ASP A 119 2.25 -10.93 -13.11
N GLN A 120 1.74 -12.16 -13.27
CA GLN A 120 1.67 -12.77 -14.59
C GLN A 120 0.80 -11.84 -15.44
N PRO A 121 1.30 -11.35 -16.59
CA PRO A 121 0.45 -10.60 -17.48
C PRO A 121 -0.73 -11.50 -17.83
N LYS A 122 -1.95 -11.09 -17.44
CA LYS A 122 -3.17 -11.73 -17.95
C LYS A 122 -3.06 -11.66 -19.47
N LYS A 123 -2.82 -12.79 -20.13
CA LYS A 123 -3.01 -12.90 -21.58
C LYS A 123 -4.46 -12.47 -21.83
N VAL A 124 -4.64 -11.29 -22.40
CA VAL A 124 -5.92 -10.90 -22.99
C VAL A 124 -6.07 -11.81 -24.20
N LEU A 125 -6.74 -12.94 -24.01
CA LEU A 125 -7.27 -13.73 -25.11
C LEU A 125 -8.39 -12.90 -25.72
N ASN A 126 -8.05 -12.02 -26.66
CA ASN A 126 -8.99 -11.57 -27.66
C ASN A 126 -9.26 -12.76 -28.59
N GLN A 127 -10.16 -13.66 -28.17
CA GLN A 127 -10.88 -14.50 -29.12
C GLN A 127 -11.94 -13.61 -29.76
N LYS A 128 -11.54 -12.85 -30.78
CA LYS A 128 -12.51 -12.49 -31.83
C LYS A 128 -12.72 -13.79 -32.59
N GLU A 129 -13.88 -14.39 -32.34
CA GLU A 129 -14.48 -15.37 -33.22
C GLU A 129 -14.43 -14.81 -34.65
N ALA A 130 -13.60 -15.44 -35.49
CA ALA A 130 -13.89 -15.49 -36.91
C ALA A 130 -15.15 -16.35 -37.03
N SER A 131 -16.31 -15.69 -37.10
CA SER A 131 -17.48 -16.29 -37.72
C SER A 131 -17.40 -15.91 -39.18
N ASP A 132 -17.08 -16.92 -39.98
CA ASP A 132 -17.28 -16.94 -41.42
C ASP A 132 -18.75 -16.64 -41.73
N GLU A 133 -18.99 -15.67 -42.62
CA GLU A 133 -20.03 -15.68 -43.66
C GLU A 133 -19.58 -14.81 -44.84
#